data_AF-E7G714-F1
#
_entry.id   AF-E7G714-F1
#
_cell.length_a   1.000
_cell.length_b   1.000
_cell.length_c   1.000
_cell.angle_alpha   90.00
_cell.angle_beta   90.00
_cell.angle_gamma   90.00
#
_symmetry.space_group_name_H-M   'P 1'
#
loop_
_entity.id
_entity.type
_entity.pdbx_description
1 polymer ?
#
loop_
_entity_poly.entity_id
_entity_poly.type
_entity_poly.pdbx_seq_one_letter_code
_entity_poly.pdbx_strand_id
1 'polypeptide(L)' 'MQVLHVFILFIVVNLFDVIVFDFGVFCYSKKLRIAGTADMDKEYENYLFHVKGDIKGIMLGNVISLLSVCIIYIVSII' A
#
# COMPACT_ATOMS: atom_id res chain seq x y z
N MET A 1 0.79 9.35 -19.92
CA MET A 1 0.35 7.94 -19.91
C MET A 1 1.18 7.08 -18.95
N GLN A 2 2.51 7.22 -18.89
CA GLN A 2 3.36 6.41 -17.99
C GLN A 2 3.14 6.67 -16.47
N VAL A 3 3.00 7.93 -16.03
CA VAL A 3 2.77 8.25 -14.60
C VAL A 3 1.47 7.62 -14.11
N LEU A 4 0.40 7.79 -14.88
CA LEU A 4 -0.92 7.25 -14.56
C LEU A 4 -0.89 5.72 -14.49
N HIS A 5 -0.13 5.05 -15.38
CA HIS A 5 0.00 3.60 -15.35
C HIS A 5 0.66 3.12 -14.04
N VAL A 6 1.79 3.73 -13.64
CA VAL A 6 2.46 3.38 -12.38
C VAL A 6 1.57 3.72 -11.18
N PHE A 7 0.87 4.85 -11.24
CA PHE A 7 -0.05 5.26 -10.18
C PHE A 7 -1.20 4.24 -10.02
N ILE A 8 -1.88 3.86 -11.10
CA ILE A 8 -2.96 2.85 -11.04
C ILE A 8 -2.44 1.53 -10.49
N LEU A 9 -1.26 1.07 -10.92
CA LEU A 9 -0.67 -0.17 -10.41
C LEU A 9 -0.42 -0.07 -8.90
N PHE A 10 0.09 1.06 -8.42
CA PHE A 10 0.27 1.31 -6.99
C PHE A 10 -1.08 1.31 -6.24
N ILE A 11 -2.10 1.96 -6.79
CA ILE A 11 -3.45 1.99 -6.20
C ILE A 11 -4.04 0.58 -6.10
N VAL A 12 -3.91 -0.23 -7.14
CA VAL A 12 -4.42 -1.61 -7.13
C VAL A 12 -3.75 -2.44 -6.05
N VAL A 13 -2.42 -2.31 -5.89
CA VAL A 13 -1.68 -3.02 -4.83
C VAL A 13 -2.08 -2.52 -3.44
N ASN A 14 -2.20 -1.21 -3.25
CA ASN A 14 -2.60 -0.60 -1.98
C ASN A 14 -4.03 -1.03 -1.57
N LEU A 15 -4.96 -1.07 -2.52
CA LEU A 15 -6.32 -1.56 -2.30
C LEU A 15 -6.35 -3.07 -2.03
N PHE A 16 -5.52 -3.85 -2.71
CA PHE A 16 -5.40 -5.27 -2.43
C PHE A 16 -4.91 -5.51 -0.99
N ASP A 17 -3.93 -4.74 -0.54
CA ASP A 17 -3.42 -4.80 0.83
C ASP A 17 -4.53 -4.53 1.86
N VAL A 18 -5.23 -3.40 1.74
CA VAL A 18 -6.26 -3.04 2.73
C VAL A 18 -7.45 -4.00 2.73
N ILE A 19 -7.89 -4.48 1.55
CA ILE A 19 -9.07 -5.34 1.44
C ILE A 19 -8.74 -6.79 1.80
N VAL A 20 -7.65 -7.32 1.24
CA VAL A 20 -7.34 -8.76 1.35
C VAL A 20 -6.50 -9.01 2.59
N PHE A 21 -5.41 -8.28 2.78
CA PHE A 21 -4.51 -8.53 3.90
C PHE A 21 -5.04 -7.91 5.19
N ASP A 22 -5.26 -6.60 5.24
CA ASP A 22 -5.66 -5.95 6.49
C ASP A 22 -7.04 -6.40 6.96
N PHE A 23 -8.06 -6.30 6.11
CA PHE A 23 -9.42 -6.69 6.45
C PHE A 23 -9.64 -8.20 6.42
N GLY A 24 -9.16 -8.88 5.37
CA GLY A 24 -9.46 -10.30 5.16
C GLY A 24 -8.61 -11.26 6.00
N VAL A 25 -7.32 -10.98 6.17
CA VAL A 25 -6.37 -11.92 6.80
C VAL A 25 -6.01 -11.47 8.22
N PHE A 26 -5.44 -10.28 8.38
CA PHE A 26 -4.86 -9.83 9.63
C PHE A 26 -5.90 -9.48 10.69
N CYS A 27 -7.06 -8.96 10.28
CA CYS A 27 -8.18 -8.74 11.20
C CYS A 27 -8.65 -10.04 11.87
N TYR A 28 -8.58 -11.18 11.16
CA TYR A 28 -9.18 -12.44 11.63
C TYR A 28 -8.18 -13.50 12.10
N SER A 29 -6.91 -13.43 11.68
CA SER A 29 -5.91 -14.45 11.99
C SER A 29 -4.67 -13.88 12.65
N LYS A 30 -4.60 -13.98 13.98
CA LYS A 30 -3.41 -13.56 14.76
C LYS A 30 -2.14 -14.29 14.35
N LYS A 31 -2.26 -15.55 13.93
CA LYS A 31 -1.11 -16.37 13.48
C LYS A 31 -0.48 -15.84 12.18
N LEU A 32 -1.27 -15.17 11.34
CA LEU A 32 -0.82 -14.63 10.05
C LEU A 32 -0.43 -13.16 10.14
N ARG A 33 -0.58 -12.50 11.30
CA ARG A 33 -0.08 -11.14 11.53
C ARG A 33 1.45 -11.11 11.44
N ILE A 34 1.98 -9.92 11.18
CA ILE A 34 3.42 -9.72 10.95
C ILE A 34 4.19 -10.06 12.24
N ALA A 35 5.28 -10.81 12.11
CA ALA A 35 6.10 -11.15 13.26
C ALA A 35 6.73 -9.88 13.86
N GLY A 36 6.62 -9.72 15.18
CA GLY A 36 7.16 -8.56 15.90
C GLY A 36 6.18 -7.41 16.11
N THR A 37 4.91 -7.53 15.70
CA THR A 37 3.87 -6.50 15.90
C THR A 37 2.77 -6.97 16.87
N ALA A 38 3.14 -7.71 17.92
CA ALA A 38 2.18 -8.26 18.88
C ALA A 38 1.47 -7.18 19.72
N ASP A 39 2.08 -6.00 19.83
CA ASP A 39 1.53 -4.80 20.47
C ASP A 39 0.42 -4.12 19.64
N MET A 40 0.33 -4.44 18.35
CA MET A 40 -0.61 -3.83 17.39
C MET A 40 -1.94 -4.60 17.27
N ASP A 41 -2.24 -5.47 18.23
CA ASP A 41 -3.39 -6.37 18.18
C ASP A 41 -4.72 -5.62 18.00
N LYS A 42 -4.84 -4.43 18.61
CA LYS A 42 -6.01 -3.57 18.52
C LYS A 42 -6.11 -2.86 17.17
N GLU A 43 -4.96 -2.46 16.62
CA GLU A 43 -4.85 -1.77 15.34
C GLU A 43 -5.22 -2.69 14.18
N TYR A 44 -4.81 -3.97 14.24
CA TYR A 44 -5.20 -4.97 13.25
C TYR A 44 -6.71 -5.17 13.14
N GLU A 45 -7.45 -5.06 14.24
CA GLU A 45 -8.91 -5.21 14.29
C GLU A 45 -9.66 -3.89 14.00
N ASN A 46 -8.92 -2.79 13.83
CA ASN A 46 -9.48 -1.47 13.61
C ASN A 46 -9.52 -1.12 12.12
N TYR A 47 -10.66 -1.36 11.48
CA TYR A 47 -10.88 -1.01 10.07
C TYR A 47 -10.54 0.44 9.73
N LEU A 48 -10.84 1.40 10.62
CA LEU A 48 -10.56 2.82 10.37
C LEU A 48 -9.05 3.11 10.38
N PHE A 49 -8.27 2.37 11.17
CA PHE A 49 -6.80 2.48 11.17
C PHE A 49 -6.25 2.14 9.79
N HIS A 50 -6.70 1.03 9.21
CA HIS A 50 -6.26 0.58 7.88
C HIS A 50 -6.77 1.49 6.76
N VAL A 51 -8.02 1.98 6.79
CA VAL A 51 -8.49 2.97 5.79
C VAL A 51 -7.65 4.26 5.82
N LYS A 52 -7.26 4.73 7.02
CA LYS A 52 -6.35 5.87 7.13
C LYS A 52 -4.95 5.54 6.59
N GLY A 53 -4.50 4.30 6.74
CA GLY A 53 -3.29 3.76 6.11
C GLY A 53 -3.39 3.79 4.58
N ASP A 54 -4.47 3.25 4.02
CA ASP A 54 -4.75 3.22 2.58
C ASP A 54 -4.73 4.62 1.98
N ILE A 55 -5.42 5.60 2.59
CA ILE A 55 -5.41 7.00 2.12
C ILE A 55 -3.99 7.58 2.11
N LYS A 56 -3.16 7.29 3.13
CA LYS A 56 -1.75 7.71 3.13
C LYS A 56 -0.96 7.02 2.02
N GLY A 57 -1.24 5.73 1.77
CA GLY A 57 -0.69 4.96 0.66
C GLY A 57 -1.00 5.61 -0.70
N ILE A 58 -2.26 5.99 -0.94
CA ILE A 58 -2.69 6.70 -2.17
C ILE A 58 -1.88 7.99 -2.38
N MET A 59 -1.69 8.79 -1.31
CA MET A 59 -0.89 10.01 -1.38
C MET A 59 0.57 9.70 -1.72
N LEU A 60 1.15 8.67 -1.11
CA LEU A 60 2.50 8.21 -1.39
C LEU A 60 2.65 7.67 -2.84
N GLY A 61 1.61 7.02 -3.37
CA GLY A 61 1.55 6.53 -4.74
C GLY A 61 1.74 7.64 -5.79
N ASN A 62 1.25 8.85 -5.52
CA ASN A 62 1.50 10.01 -6.39
C ASN A 62 2.99 10.35 -6.47
N VAL A 63 3.68 10.34 -5.32
CA VAL A 63 5.12 10.61 -5.25
C VAL A 63 5.92 9.49 -5.93
N ILE A 64 5.59 8.24 -5.64
CA ILE A 64 6.27 7.06 -6.20
C ILE A 64 6.09 7.01 -7.72
N SER A 65 4.89 7.27 -8.23
CA SER A 65 4.63 7.25 -9.67
C SER A 65 5.40 8.32 -10.43
N LEU A 66 5.51 9.53 -9.86
CA LEU A 66 6.34 10.60 -10.43
C LEU A 66 7.83 10.21 -10.45
N LEU A 67 8.35 9.77 -9.30
CA LEU A 67 9.76 9.34 -9.18
C LEU A 67 10.09 8.19 -10.13
N SER A 68 9.20 7.21 -10.24
CA SER A 68 9.39 6.05 -11.12
C SER A 68 9.51 6.48 -12.59
N VAL A 69 8.65 7.41 -13.04
CA VAL A 69 8.74 7.92 -14.42
C VAL A 69 10.00 8.75 -14.63
N CYS A 70 10.44 9.55 -13.66
CA CYS A 70 11.71 10.26 -13.74
C CYS A 70 12.88 9.28 -13.90
N ILE A 71 12.92 8.20 -13.12
CA ILE A 71 13.96 7.17 -13.20
C ILE A 71 13.93 6.48 -14.58
N ILE A 72 12.76 6.04 -15.02
CA ILE A 72 12.59 5.39 -16.34
C ILE A 72 13.06 6.32 -17.46
N TYR A 73 12.71 7.61 -17.39
CA TYR A 73 13.15 8.60 -18.36
C TYR A 73 14.68 8.72 -18.40
N ILE A 74 15.33 8.87 -17.23
CA ILE A 74 16.81 8.95 -17.14
C ILE A 74 17.46 7.69 -17.70
N VAL A 75 16.93 6.50 -17.38
CA VAL A 75 17.46 5.23 -17.91
C VAL A 75 17.27 5.14 -19.43
N SER A 76 16.19 5.68 -19.98
CA SER A 76 15.92 5.60 -21.43
C SER A 76 16.81 6.49 -22.30
N ILE A 77 17.53 7.45 -21.70
CA ILE A 77 18.43 8.38 -22.41
C ILE A 77 19.92 8.03 -22.21
N ILE A 78 20.21 7.02 -21.39
CA ILE A 78 21.55 6.43 -21.20
C ILE A 78 21.69 5.27 -22.19
#